data_AF-A0A960C8A9-F1
#
_entry.id   AF-A0A960C8A9-F1
#
_cell.length_a   1.000
_cell.length_b   1.000
_cell.length_c   1.000
_cell.angle_alpha   90.00
_cell.angle_beta   90.00
_cell.angle_gamma   90.00
#
_symmetry.space_group_name_H-M   'P 1'
#
loop_
_entity.id
_entity.type
_entity.pdbx_description
1 polymer ?
#
loop_
_entity_poly.entity_id
_entity_poly.type
_entity_poly.pdbx_seq_one_letter_code
_entity_poly.pdbx_strand_id
1 'polypeptide(L)'
;MNLAATVAGRLVPIDEVDAREALLRSSPQTAALPRAGTSEGRQLRRWLTQLLVVEHVVAHEAAVLGVTVTADTPDVEDLLPDLTARLEIGSIAASVLADPAARAVFARVTSDVDVDESAVADYHRRNPLRFVRGTGPAPEFAAVAPRIAALLRGAARRRAFRIWLEQRRAALVWLAPGYEHPGDPRQPDNTHRH
;
A
#
# COMPACT_ATOMS: atom_id res chain seq x y z
N MET A 1 27.49 15.13 0.36
CA MET A 1 26.03 15.11 0.58
C MET A 1 25.63 13.65 0.66
N ASN A 2 25.18 13.17 1.82
CA ASN A 2 24.89 11.75 2.02
C ASN A 2 23.41 11.50 1.66
N LEU A 3 23.18 10.70 0.62
CA LEU A 3 21.87 10.45 0.02
C LEU A 3 21.37 9.06 0.39
N ALA A 4 20.07 8.93 0.66
CA ALA A 4 19.40 7.64 0.84
C ALA A 4 18.83 7.13 -0.50
N ALA A 5 18.28 8.03 -1.31
CA ALA A 5 17.69 7.70 -2.60
C ALA A 5 17.62 8.90 -3.56
N THR A 6 17.27 8.62 -4.81
CA THR A 6 16.75 9.59 -5.77
C THR A 6 15.41 9.08 -6.29
N VAL A 7 14.40 9.96 -6.36
CA VAL A 7 13.05 9.64 -6.84
C VAL A 7 12.69 10.61 -7.97
N ALA A 8 12.57 10.12 -9.20
CA ALA A 8 12.28 10.93 -10.38
C ALA A 8 13.23 12.15 -10.52
N GLY A 9 14.52 11.95 -10.20
CA GLY A 9 15.54 13.01 -10.20
C GLY A 9 15.58 13.87 -8.91
N ARG A 10 14.60 13.76 -8.01
CA ARG A 10 14.60 14.44 -6.71
C ARG A 10 15.48 13.70 -5.71
N LEU A 11 16.39 14.42 -5.06
CA LEU A 11 17.24 13.87 -4.02
C LEU A 11 16.46 13.61 -2.73
N VAL A 12 16.67 12.42 -2.14
CA VAL A 12 16.19 12.05 -0.80
C VAL A 12 17.40 11.98 0.14
N PRO A 13 17.68 13.02 0.93
CA PRO A 13 18.81 13.02 1.85
C PRO A 13 18.58 12.06 3.02
N ILE A 14 19.67 11.56 3.62
CA ILE A 14 19.60 10.70 4.81
C ILE A 14 18.88 11.41 5.96
N ASP A 15 19.05 12.73 6.10
CA ASP A 15 18.40 13.55 7.12
C ASP A 15 16.86 13.46 7.08
N GLU A 16 16.28 13.20 5.90
CA GLU A 16 14.83 12.99 5.76
C GLU A 16 14.39 11.66 6.39
N VAL A 17 15.22 10.61 6.24
CA VAL A 17 15.02 9.32 6.90
C VAL A 17 15.19 9.46 8.41
N ASP A 18 16.19 10.21 8.87
CA ASP A 18 16.41 10.52 10.28
C ASP A 18 15.22 11.25 10.90
N ALA A 19 14.72 12.30 10.23
CA ALA A 19 13.57 13.06 10.70
C ALA A 19 12.33 12.16 10.82
N ARG A 20 12.09 11.28 9.82
CA ARG A 20 10.98 10.33 9.87
C ARG A 20 11.11 9.32 11.01
N GLU A 21 12.32 8.78 11.23
CA GLU A 21 12.57 7.87 12.35
C GLU A 21 12.37 8.56 13.70
N ALA A 22 12.86 9.79 13.86
CA ALA A 22 12.68 10.58 15.08
C ALA A 22 11.20 10.85 15.38
N LEU A 23 10.42 11.22 14.36
CA LEU A 23 8.96 11.37 14.48
C LEU A 23 8.30 10.07 14.93
N LEU A 24 8.62 8.94 14.30
CA LEU A 24 8.07 7.63 14.68
C LEU A 24 8.44 7.26 16.13
N ARG A 25 9.67 7.55 16.58
CA ARG A 25 10.12 7.30 17.94
C ARG A 25 9.53 8.25 18.99
N SER A 26 9.00 9.39 18.57
CA SER A 26 8.24 10.31 19.44
C SER A 26 6.76 9.91 19.61
N SER A 27 6.29 8.93 18.83
CA SER A 27 4.91 8.45 18.87
C SER A 27 4.63 7.50 20.07
N PRO A 28 3.37 7.34 20.48
CA PRO A 28 2.98 6.38 21.53
C PRO A 28 3.41 4.93 21.23
N GLN A 29 3.64 4.58 19.96
CA GLN A 29 4.05 3.25 19.53
C GLN A 29 5.56 2.98 19.76
N THR A 30 6.33 3.95 20.27
CA THR A 30 7.78 3.85 20.45
C THR A 30 8.23 2.59 21.21
N ALA A 31 7.46 2.16 22.21
CA ALA A 31 7.77 0.99 23.02
C ALA A 31 7.74 -0.33 22.22
N ALA A 32 7.01 -0.37 21.10
CA ALA A 32 6.93 -1.52 20.20
C ALA A 32 8.01 -1.49 19.10
N LEU A 33 8.79 -0.41 18.99
CA LEU A 33 9.80 -0.26 17.94
C LEU A 33 11.10 -0.98 18.31
N PRO A 34 11.77 -1.60 17.32
CA PRO A 34 13.16 -2.00 17.46
C PRO A 34 14.07 -0.89 18.00
N ARG A 35 14.99 -1.27 18.90
CA ARG A 35 15.97 -0.35 19.47
C ARG A 35 16.91 0.15 18.37
N ALA A 36 17.32 1.42 18.46
CA ALA A 36 18.33 1.96 17.56
C ALA A 36 19.66 1.21 17.72
N GLY A 37 20.41 1.08 16.63
CA GLY A 37 21.72 0.38 16.62
C GLY A 37 21.65 -1.15 16.51
N THR A 38 20.49 -1.78 16.67
CA THR A 38 20.34 -3.24 16.45
C THR A 38 20.11 -3.57 14.98
N SER A 39 20.20 -4.86 14.61
CA SER A 39 19.81 -5.37 13.28
C SER A 39 18.37 -5.02 12.94
N GLU A 40 17.45 -5.23 13.88
CA GLU A 40 16.02 -4.92 13.73
C GLU A 40 15.80 -3.40 13.61
N GLY A 41 16.59 -2.59 14.33
CA GLY A 41 16.61 -1.13 14.16
C GLY A 41 17.04 -0.71 12.76
N ARG A 42 18.08 -1.33 12.20
CA ARG A 42 18.49 -1.09 10.80
C ARG A 42 17.42 -1.55 9.81
N GLN A 43 16.74 -2.67 10.06
CA GLN A 43 15.62 -3.12 9.24
C GLN A 43 14.44 -2.13 9.27
N LEU A 44 14.07 -1.61 10.45
CA LEU A 44 13.06 -0.54 10.58
C LEU A 44 13.44 0.67 9.71
N ARG A 45 14.69 1.11 9.78
CA ARG A 45 15.17 2.27 9.01
C ARG A 45 15.13 2.03 7.50
N ARG A 46 15.47 0.82 7.04
CA ARG A 46 15.31 0.42 5.63
C ARG A 46 13.82 0.42 5.23
N TRP A 47 12.94 -0.13 6.06
CA TRP A 47 11.49 -0.09 5.81
C TRP A 47 10.95 1.35 5.74
N LEU A 48 11.38 2.24 6.65
CA LEU A 48 11.05 3.67 6.61
C LEU A 48 11.53 4.33 5.33
N THR A 49 12.73 3.96 4.86
CA THR A 49 13.24 4.45 3.57
C THR A 49 12.35 3.99 2.42
N GLN A 50 11.89 2.72 2.43
CA GLN A 50 10.95 2.22 1.42
C GLN A 50 9.62 2.99 1.44
N LEU A 51 9.07 3.25 2.64
CA LEU A 51 7.85 4.04 2.76
C LEU A 51 8.05 5.46 2.22
N LEU A 52 9.12 6.15 2.63
CA LEU A 52 9.45 7.50 2.18
C LEU A 52 9.58 7.58 0.65
N VAL A 53 10.35 6.68 0.02
CA VAL A 53 10.51 6.74 -1.45
C VAL A 53 9.19 6.48 -2.17
N VAL A 54 8.30 5.63 -1.64
CA VAL A 54 6.98 5.40 -2.22
C VAL A 54 6.07 6.62 -2.05
N GLU A 55 6.09 7.30 -0.90
CA GLU A 55 5.39 8.57 -0.72
C GLU A 55 5.83 9.61 -1.75
N HIS A 56 7.14 9.71 -2.02
CA HIS A 56 7.68 10.59 -3.06
C HIS A 56 7.28 10.19 -4.47
N VAL A 57 7.23 8.90 -4.77
CA VAL A 57 6.71 8.40 -6.05
C VAL A 57 5.25 8.83 -6.19
N VAL A 58 4.42 8.61 -5.18
CA VAL A 58 3.00 8.97 -5.24
C VAL A 58 2.81 10.48 -5.41
N ALA A 59 3.57 11.31 -4.69
CA ALA A 59 3.51 12.76 -4.83
C ALA A 59 3.93 13.22 -6.24
N HIS A 60 4.98 12.61 -6.81
CA HIS A 60 5.40 12.86 -8.19
C HIS A 60 4.31 12.45 -9.19
N GLU A 61 3.75 11.25 -9.04
CA GLU A 61 2.69 10.74 -9.91
C GLU A 61 1.40 11.57 -9.82
N ALA A 62 1.04 12.06 -8.63
CA ALA A 62 -0.09 12.96 -8.47
C ALA A 62 0.09 14.22 -9.32
N ALA A 63 1.28 14.82 -9.30
CA ALA A 63 1.60 15.98 -10.12
C ALA A 63 1.59 15.66 -11.62
N VAL A 64 2.19 14.53 -12.04
CA VAL A 64 2.22 14.09 -13.44
C VAL A 64 0.82 13.81 -13.99
N LEU A 65 -0.05 13.19 -13.18
CA LEU A 65 -1.42 12.85 -13.55
C LEU A 65 -2.39 14.04 -13.40
N GLY A 66 -1.93 15.19 -12.87
CA GLY A 66 -2.77 16.35 -12.59
C GLY A 66 -3.87 16.06 -11.56
N VAL A 67 -3.62 15.15 -10.63
CA VAL A 67 -4.59 14.72 -9.62
C VAL A 67 -4.51 15.62 -8.39
N THR A 68 -5.66 16.11 -7.95
CA THR A 68 -5.81 16.87 -6.71
C THR A 68 -6.78 16.17 -5.77
N VAL A 69 -6.68 16.49 -4.48
CA VAL A 69 -7.67 16.06 -3.49
C VAL A 69 -8.96 16.85 -3.71
N THR A 70 -10.08 16.15 -3.81
CA THR A 70 -11.41 16.73 -4.04
C THR A 70 -12.40 16.15 -3.03
N ALA A 71 -13.64 16.65 -3.05
CA ALA A 71 -14.72 16.09 -2.24
C ALA A 71 -15.05 14.63 -2.59
N ASP A 72 -14.72 14.19 -3.81
CA ASP A 72 -14.94 12.82 -4.29
C ASP A 72 -13.75 11.89 -4.01
N THR A 73 -12.68 12.40 -3.39
CA THR A 73 -11.53 11.57 -3.01
C THR A 73 -11.98 10.56 -1.95
N PRO A 74 -11.81 9.24 -2.18
CA PRO A 74 -12.24 8.22 -1.24
C PRO A 74 -11.57 8.39 0.12
N ASP A 75 -12.27 8.00 1.18
CA ASP A 75 -11.69 7.86 2.51
C ASP A 75 -10.87 6.58 2.62
N VAL A 76 -10.06 6.49 3.69
CA VAL A 76 -9.25 5.29 3.96
C VAL A 76 -10.13 4.05 4.09
N GLU A 77 -11.29 4.19 4.73
CA GLU A 77 -12.22 3.08 4.96
C GLU A 77 -12.95 2.61 3.69
N ASP A 78 -13.06 3.46 2.66
CA ASP A 78 -13.59 3.05 1.37
C ASP A 78 -12.63 2.09 0.65
N LEU A 79 -11.33 2.34 0.78
CA LEU A 79 -10.28 1.57 0.09
C LEU A 79 -9.82 0.35 0.89
N LEU A 80 -9.74 0.51 2.22
CA LEU A 80 -9.19 -0.44 3.19
C LEU A 80 -10.20 -0.74 4.32
N PRO A 81 -11.42 -1.24 3.98
CA PRO A 81 -12.55 -1.36 4.91
C PRO A 81 -12.33 -2.36 6.06
N ASP A 82 -11.37 -3.27 5.91
CA ASP A 82 -11.07 -4.29 6.90
C ASP A 82 -9.60 -4.70 6.87
N LEU A 83 -9.22 -5.55 7.83
CA LEU A 83 -7.86 -6.09 7.91
C LEU A 83 -7.48 -6.92 6.68
N THR A 84 -8.44 -7.60 6.03
CA THR A 84 -8.19 -8.40 4.83
C THR A 84 -7.71 -7.50 3.70
N ALA A 85 -8.42 -6.39 3.45
CA ALA A 85 -8.03 -5.41 2.43
C ALA A 85 -6.64 -4.81 2.68
N ARG A 86 -6.29 -4.56 3.95
CA ARG A 86 -4.96 -4.04 4.36
C ARG A 86 -3.84 -5.05 4.12
N LEU A 87 -4.10 -6.33 4.39
CA LEU A 87 -3.14 -7.41 4.14
C LEU A 87 -2.97 -7.68 2.64
N GLU A 88 -4.06 -7.66 1.86
CA GLU A 88 -4.05 -7.90 0.41
C GLU A 88 -3.19 -6.90 -0.36
N ILE A 89 -3.25 -5.62 0.02
CA ILE A 89 -2.51 -4.56 -0.66
C ILE A 89 -1.06 -4.45 -0.18
N GLY A 90 -0.75 -4.97 1.02
CA GLY A 90 0.57 -4.95 1.63
C GLY A 90 0.84 -3.68 2.44
N SER A 91 1.81 -3.76 3.36
CA SER A 91 2.03 -2.73 4.38
C SER A 91 2.39 -1.35 3.81
N ILE A 92 3.33 -1.26 2.87
CA ILE A 92 3.77 0.02 2.30
C ILE A 92 2.62 0.69 1.55
N ALA A 93 1.95 -0.04 0.64
CA ALA A 93 0.84 0.50 -0.13
C ALA A 93 -0.35 0.88 0.78
N ALA A 94 -0.63 0.11 1.84
CA ALA A 94 -1.62 0.48 2.84
C ALA A 94 -1.23 1.74 3.61
N SER A 95 0.04 1.89 3.99
CA SER A 95 0.55 3.06 4.72
C SER A 95 0.44 4.34 3.90
N VAL A 96 0.81 4.33 2.61
CA VAL A 96 0.72 5.55 1.79
C VAL A 96 -0.71 6.01 1.56
N LEU A 97 -1.69 5.09 1.57
CA LEU A 97 -3.11 5.45 1.45
C LEU A 97 -3.67 6.22 2.66
N ALA A 98 -2.90 6.41 3.74
CA ALA A 98 -3.24 7.37 4.79
C ALA A 98 -3.25 8.81 4.25
N ASP A 99 -2.46 9.12 3.23
CA ASP A 99 -2.44 10.41 2.54
C ASP A 99 -3.63 10.53 1.55
N PRO A 100 -4.50 11.56 1.65
CA PRO A 100 -5.58 11.79 0.68
C PRO A 100 -5.09 11.94 -0.76
N ALA A 101 -3.90 12.50 -1.02
CA ALA A 101 -3.35 12.60 -2.37
C ALA A 101 -3.08 11.21 -2.96
N ALA A 102 -2.58 10.27 -2.14
CA ALA A 102 -2.39 8.88 -2.54
C ALA A 102 -3.71 8.19 -2.87
N ARG A 103 -4.78 8.47 -2.11
CA ARG A 103 -6.11 7.93 -2.39
C ARG A 103 -6.71 8.51 -3.67
N ALA A 104 -6.47 9.78 -3.96
CA ALA A 104 -6.87 10.39 -5.22
C ALA A 104 -6.13 9.74 -6.41
N VAL A 105 -4.82 9.50 -6.28
CA VAL A 105 -4.03 8.76 -7.29
C VAL A 105 -4.57 7.35 -7.45
N PHE A 106 -4.82 6.63 -6.35
CA PHE A 106 -5.45 5.31 -6.38
C PHE A 106 -6.75 5.33 -7.19
N ALA A 107 -7.64 6.28 -6.88
CA ALA A 107 -8.92 6.41 -7.57
C ALA A 107 -8.72 6.62 -9.08
N ARG A 108 -7.77 7.51 -9.44
CA ARG A 108 -7.46 7.86 -10.83
C ARG A 108 -6.85 6.71 -11.64
N VAL A 109 -5.87 6.00 -11.11
CA VAL A 109 -5.13 4.95 -11.87
C VAL A 109 -5.88 3.62 -11.92
N THR A 110 -6.93 3.48 -11.11
CA THR A 110 -7.77 2.28 -11.08
C THR A 110 -9.21 2.55 -11.55
N SER A 111 -9.47 3.69 -12.20
CA SER A 111 -10.81 4.08 -12.65
C SER A 111 -11.43 3.04 -13.60
N ASP A 112 -10.59 2.43 -14.44
CA ASP A 112 -11.04 1.55 -15.52
C ASP A 112 -11.01 0.07 -15.10
N VAL A 113 -10.76 -0.20 -13.81
CA VAL A 113 -10.73 -1.56 -13.26
C VAL A 113 -12.12 -1.95 -12.79
N ASP A 114 -12.72 -2.89 -13.52
CA ASP A 114 -14.02 -3.48 -13.20
C ASP A 114 -13.94 -5.02 -13.13
N VAL A 115 -15.07 -5.65 -12.80
CA VAL A 115 -15.22 -7.11 -12.70
C VAL A 115 -16.40 -7.58 -13.53
N ASP A 116 -16.20 -8.68 -14.25
CA ASP A 116 -17.24 -9.27 -15.09
C ASP A 116 -18.36 -9.89 -14.25
N GLU A 117 -19.59 -9.86 -14.76
CA GLU A 117 -20.74 -10.52 -14.13
C GLU A 117 -20.50 -12.03 -13.91
N SER A 118 -19.74 -12.67 -14.80
CA SER A 118 -19.35 -14.07 -14.67
C SER A 118 -18.47 -14.33 -13.44
N ALA A 119 -17.57 -13.39 -13.11
CA ALA A 119 -16.73 -13.47 -11.91
C ALA A 119 -17.57 -13.31 -10.63
N VAL A 120 -18.59 -12.45 -10.67
CA VAL A 120 -19.55 -12.25 -9.57
C VAL A 120 -20.36 -13.53 -9.33
N ALA A 121 -20.89 -14.14 -10.39
CA ALA A 121 -21.63 -15.40 -10.31
C ALA A 121 -20.75 -16.57 -9.84
N ASP A 122 -19.52 -16.68 -10.35
CA ASP A 122 -18.57 -17.71 -9.95
C ASP A 122 -18.15 -17.59 -8.48
N TYR A 123 -17.90 -16.35 -8.01
CA TYR A 123 -17.62 -16.11 -6.61
C TYR A 123 -18.79 -16.50 -5.71
N HIS A 124 -20.03 -16.15 -6.08
CA HIS A 124 -21.22 -16.54 -5.33
C HIS A 124 -21.33 -18.07 -5.22
N ARG A 125 -21.17 -18.77 -6.35
CA ARG A 125 -21.20 -20.24 -6.41
C ARG A 125 -20.13 -20.89 -5.53
N ARG A 126 -18.92 -20.31 -5.45
CA ARG A 126 -17.83 -20.80 -4.59
C ARG A 126 -17.99 -20.42 -3.12
N ASN A 127 -18.82 -19.42 -2.80
CA ASN A 127 -18.98 -18.87 -1.46
C ASN A 127 -20.46 -18.80 -1.03
N PRO A 128 -21.23 -19.91 -1.11
CA PRO A 128 -22.69 -19.88 -0.95
C PRO A 128 -23.16 -19.42 0.44
N LEU A 129 -22.33 -19.59 1.48
CA LEU A 129 -22.67 -19.20 2.85
C LEU A 129 -22.16 -17.81 3.25
N ARG A 130 -21.33 -17.16 2.42
CA ARG A 130 -20.63 -15.92 2.81
C ARG A 130 -21.55 -14.71 2.99
N PHE A 131 -22.77 -14.79 2.47
CA PHE A 131 -23.76 -13.73 2.54
C PHE A 131 -25.01 -14.09 3.36
N VAL A 132 -25.03 -15.29 3.96
CA VAL A 132 -26.08 -15.69 4.90
C VAL A 132 -26.00 -14.80 6.14
N ARG A 133 -27.14 -14.31 6.62
CA ARG A 133 -27.24 -13.56 7.88
C ARG A 133 -27.87 -14.46 8.95
N GLY A 134 -27.12 -14.77 10.01
CA GLY A 134 -27.59 -15.62 11.11
C GLY A 134 -27.91 -17.05 10.63
N THR A 135 -29.02 -17.61 11.10
CA THR A 135 -29.51 -18.95 10.73
C THR A 135 -30.55 -18.93 9.60
N GLY A 136 -30.78 -17.78 8.96
CA GLY A 136 -31.76 -17.63 7.89
C GLY A 136 -31.33 -18.29 6.57
N PRO A 137 -32.24 -18.37 5.57
CA PRO A 137 -31.90 -18.92 4.26
C PRO A 137 -30.84 -18.06 3.55
N ALA A 138 -30.13 -18.67 2.61
CA ALA A 138 -29.22 -17.94 1.74
C ALA A 138 -30.00 -16.91 0.91
N PRO A 139 -29.54 -15.65 0.83
CA PRO A 139 -30.18 -14.65 0.00
C PRO A 139 -30.08 -15.03 -1.48
N GLU A 140 -31.06 -14.61 -2.28
CA GLU A 140 -31.00 -14.79 -3.73
C GLU A 140 -29.81 -14.05 -4.33
N PHE A 141 -29.24 -14.62 -5.41
CA PHE A 141 -28.07 -14.05 -6.07
C PHE A 141 -28.25 -12.58 -6.45
N ALA A 142 -29.41 -12.22 -7.02
CA ALA A 142 -29.71 -10.84 -7.42
C ALA A 142 -29.59 -9.84 -6.26
N ALA A 143 -29.95 -10.25 -5.04
CA ALA A 143 -29.88 -9.40 -3.85
C ALA A 143 -28.44 -9.18 -3.35
N VAL A 144 -27.52 -10.11 -3.64
CA VAL A 144 -26.12 -10.03 -3.18
C VAL A 144 -25.11 -9.68 -4.26
N ALA A 145 -25.49 -9.81 -5.54
CA ALA A 145 -24.62 -9.56 -6.69
C ALA A 145 -23.96 -8.16 -6.65
N PRO A 146 -24.66 -7.05 -6.34
CA PRO A 146 -24.02 -5.74 -6.24
C PRO A 146 -22.94 -5.66 -5.16
N ARG A 147 -23.18 -6.28 -4.00
CA ARG A 147 -22.21 -6.32 -2.89
C ARG A 147 -21.00 -7.20 -3.22
N ILE A 148 -21.22 -8.32 -3.92
CA ILE A 148 -20.12 -9.16 -4.43
C ILE A 148 -19.30 -8.38 -5.45
N ALA A 149 -19.95 -7.71 -6.41
CA ALA A 149 -19.27 -6.89 -7.41
C ALA A 149 -18.41 -5.80 -6.76
N ALA A 150 -18.94 -5.08 -5.76
CA ALA A 150 -18.18 -4.08 -5.01
C ALA A 150 -16.96 -4.68 -4.29
N LEU A 151 -17.13 -5.83 -3.64
CA LEU A 151 -16.02 -6.53 -2.97
C LEU A 151 -14.92 -6.95 -3.95
N LEU A 152 -15.31 -7.59 -5.05
CA LEU A 152 -14.36 -8.07 -6.07
C LEU A 152 -13.67 -6.91 -6.77
N ARG A 153 -14.41 -5.85 -7.13
CA ARG A 153 -13.86 -4.64 -7.73
C ARG A 153 -12.87 -3.96 -6.78
N GLY A 154 -13.20 -3.84 -5.49
CA GLY A 154 -12.28 -3.31 -4.49
C GLY A 154 -10.96 -4.10 -4.44
N ALA A 155 -11.04 -5.43 -4.40
CA ALA A 155 -9.85 -6.29 -4.42
C ALA A 155 -9.05 -6.17 -5.72
N ALA A 156 -9.73 -6.12 -6.87
CA ALA A 156 -9.10 -5.95 -8.18
C ALA A 156 -8.37 -4.60 -8.28
N ARG A 157 -9.01 -3.51 -7.83
CA ARG A 157 -8.41 -2.16 -7.79
C ARG A 157 -7.19 -2.11 -6.88
N ARG A 158 -7.26 -2.67 -5.67
CA ARG A 158 -6.10 -2.77 -4.77
C ARG A 158 -4.93 -3.51 -5.40
N ARG A 159 -5.21 -4.65 -6.06
CA ARG A 159 -4.19 -5.41 -6.80
C ARG A 159 -3.58 -4.59 -7.94
N ALA A 160 -4.41 -3.93 -8.75
CA ALA A 160 -3.96 -3.10 -9.87
C ALA A 160 -3.10 -1.94 -9.38
N PHE A 161 -3.52 -1.23 -8.33
CA PHE A 161 -2.74 -0.16 -7.72
C PHE A 161 -1.39 -0.64 -7.20
N ARG A 162 -1.35 -1.79 -6.51
CA ARG A 162 -0.09 -2.37 -6.02
C ARG A 162 0.87 -2.66 -7.17
N ILE A 163 0.38 -3.25 -8.26
CA ILE A 163 1.21 -3.53 -9.45
C ILE A 163 1.71 -2.23 -10.09
N TRP A 164 0.82 -1.25 -10.27
CA TRP A 164 1.18 0.06 -10.80
C TRP A 164 2.23 0.76 -9.92
N LEU A 165 2.06 0.74 -8.60
CA LEU A 165 2.98 1.39 -7.67
C LEU A 165 4.37 0.76 -7.70
N GLU A 166 4.45 -0.57 -7.77
CA GLU A 166 5.73 -1.27 -7.93
C GLU A 166 6.40 -0.94 -9.26
N GLN A 167 5.63 -0.82 -10.36
CA GLN A 167 6.17 -0.40 -11.66
C GLN A 167 6.72 1.04 -11.61
N ARG A 168 5.98 1.98 -11.01
CA ARG A 168 6.44 3.37 -10.85
C ARG A 168 7.66 3.45 -9.94
N ARG A 169 7.66 2.72 -8.82
CA ARG A 169 8.82 2.61 -7.93
C ARG A 169 10.04 2.09 -8.69
N ALA A 170 9.91 1.00 -9.43
CA ALA A 170 11.00 0.43 -10.22
C ALA A 170 11.53 1.40 -11.30
N ALA A 171 10.65 2.20 -11.90
CA ALA A 171 11.04 3.16 -12.94
C ALA A 171 11.69 4.44 -12.38
N LEU A 172 11.28 4.89 -11.18
CA LEU A 172 11.60 6.23 -10.68
C LEU A 172 12.61 6.24 -9.53
N VAL A 173 12.79 5.12 -8.83
CA VAL A 173 13.56 5.09 -7.57
C VAL A 173 14.93 4.47 -7.77
N TRP A 174 15.95 5.20 -7.33
CA TRP A 174 17.33 4.74 -7.22
C TRP A 174 17.75 4.82 -5.76
N LEU A 175 18.07 3.68 -5.13
CA LEU A 175 18.50 3.62 -3.73
C LEU A 175 20.03 3.73 -3.66
N ALA A 176 20.54 4.50 -2.69
CA ALA A 176 21.96 4.51 -2.38
C ALA A 176 22.38 3.19 -1.72
N PRO A 177 23.66 2.79 -1.83
CA PRO A 177 24.16 1.59 -1.15
C PRO A 177 23.87 1.58 0.35
N GLY A 178 23.42 0.45 0.88
CA GLY A 178 23.03 0.27 2.28
C GLY A 178 21.55 0.55 2.59
N TYR A 179 20.81 1.14 1.63
CA TYR A 179 19.37 1.42 1.72
C TYR A 179 18.52 0.45 0.87
N GLU A 180 19.11 -0.65 0.42
CA GLU A 180 18.39 -1.66 -0.36
C GLU A 180 17.23 -2.28 0.43
N HIS A 181 16.38 -3.00 -0.29
CA HIS A 181 15.19 -3.62 0.26
C HIS A 181 15.53 -4.55 1.46
N PRO A 182 14.77 -4.53 2.58
CA PRO A 182 15.06 -5.34 3.76
C PRO A 182 15.21 -6.86 3.49
N GLY A 183 14.50 -7.38 2.49
CA GLY A 183 14.57 -8.78 2.06
C GLY A 183 15.68 -9.11 1.06
N ASP A 184 16.58 -8.19 0.70
CA ASP A 184 17.67 -8.48 -0.23
C ASP A 184 18.66 -9.49 0.40
N PRO A 185 18.90 -10.66 -0.23
CA PRO A 185 19.76 -11.72 0.32
C PRO A 185 21.23 -11.31 0.46
N ARG A 186 21.64 -10.22 -0.21
CA ARG A 186 22.99 -9.66 -0.09
C ARG A 186 23.18 -8.84 1.19
N GLN A 187 22.11 -8.55 1.93
CA GLN A 187 22.19 -7.75 3.15
C GLN A 187 22.75 -8.58 4.30
N PRO A 188 23.73 -8.04 5.06
CA PRO A 188 24.31 -8.74 6.20
C PRO A 188 23.30 -8.97 7.33
N ASP A 189 22.23 -8.16 7.37
CA ASP A 189 21.15 -8.25 8.35
C ASP A 189 19.99 -9.16 7.91
N ASN A 190 20.09 -9.81 6.74
CA ASN A 190 19.05 -10.73 6.30
C ASN A 190 19.17 -12.06 7.07
N THR A 191 18.19 -12.31 7.94
CA THR A 191 18.14 -13.51 8.78
C THR A 191 17.40 -14.68 8.12
N HIS A 192 16.72 -14.44 6.98
CA HIS A 192 16.09 -15.51 6.20
C HIS A 192 17.14 -16.24 5.36
N ARG A 193 17.48 -17.46 5.78
CA ARG A 193 18.22 -18.43 4.95
C ARG A 193 17.21 -19.41 4.34
N HIS A 194 17.24 -19.57 3.02
CA HIS A 194 16.48 -20.61 2.30
C HIS A 194 17.11 -21.98 2.51
#